data_AF-A0A9D5YTR5-F1
#
_entry.id   AF-A0A9D5YTR5-F1
#
_cell.length_a   1.000
_cell.length_b   1.000
_cell.length_c   1.000
_cell.angle_alpha   90.00
_cell.angle_beta   90.00
_cell.angle_gamma   90.00
#
_symmetry.space_group_name_H-M   'P 1'
#
loop_
_entity.id
_entity.type
_entity.pdbx_description
1 polymer ?
#
loop_
_entity_poly.entity_id
_entity_poly.type
_entity_poly.pdbx_seq_one_letter_code
_entity_poly.pdbx_strand_id
1 'polypeptide(L)'
;MASTALAWGGGTDVRSPHVEDWALGFARVRRGLEWDSMDGQPVRLVFMLLANQRYALTFVKVISQIVRFVKDGQNRLALLESPRDQLVKVLKRLGT
;
A
#
# COMPACT_ATOMS: atom_id res chain seq x y z
N MET A 1 10.87 -3.92 11.29
CA MET A 1 9.98 -4.31 10.17
C MET A 1 9.51 -3.01 9.57
N ALA A 2 10.07 -2.58 8.43
CA ALA A 2 9.94 -1.20 7.97
C ALA A 2 8.48 -0.68 8.01
N SER A 3 8.27 0.34 8.83
CA SER A 3 7.00 0.98 9.13
C SER A 3 6.23 1.30 7.85
N THR A 4 5.24 0.46 7.56
CA THR A 4 4.36 0.54 6.39
C THR A 4 2.93 0.51 6.89
N ALA A 5 2.14 1.53 6.57
CA ALA A 5 0.72 1.53 6.90
C ALA A 5 -0.05 0.89 5.75
N LEU A 6 -0.84 -0.13 6.09
CA LEU A 6 -1.87 -0.70 5.22
C LEU A 6 -3.21 -0.16 5.70
N ALA A 7 -3.80 0.76 4.93
CA ALA A 7 -5.13 1.26 5.20
C ALA A 7 -6.15 0.43 4.42
N TRP A 8 -7.08 -0.20 5.15
CA TRP A 8 -8.26 -0.83 4.57
C TRP A 8 -9.42 0.16 4.60
N GLY A 9 -9.90 0.58 3.42
CA GLY A 9 -11.06 1.47 3.29
C GLY A 9 -12.40 0.79 3.56
N GLY A 10 -12.45 -0.20 4.44
CA GLY A 10 -13.64 -1.02 4.73
C GLY A 10 -14.41 -0.60 5.98
N GLY A 11 -14.32 0.67 6.38
CA GLY A 11 -15.28 1.24 7.31
C GLY A 11 -16.66 1.21 6.68
N THR A 12 -17.65 0.70 7.41
CA THR A 12 -19.05 0.45 7.00
C THR A 12 -19.83 1.66 6.46
N ASP A 13 -19.16 2.80 6.23
CA ASP A 13 -19.78 4.04 5.76
C ASP A 13 -19.10 4.73 4.55
N VAL A 14 -17.99 4.20 4.01
CA VAL A 14 -17.50 4.67 2.70
C VAL A 14 -18.16 3.85 1.60
N ARG A 15 -19.47 4.04 1.44
CA ARG A 15 -20.26 3.48 0.34
C ARG A 15 -20.31 4.50 -0.79
N SER A 16 -19.43 4.36 -1.78
CA SER A 16 -19.67 4.98 -3.07
C SER A 16 -20.24 3.92 -4.01
N PRO A 17 -21.53 3.99 -4.37
CA PRO A 17 -22.12 3.12 -5.38
C PRO A 17 -21.48 3.29 -6.78
N HIS A 18 -20.57 4.25 -6.93
CA HIS A 18 -19.84 4.53 -8.17
C HIS A 18 -18.48 3.80 -8.27
N VAL A 19 -18.08 3.03 -7.26
CA VAL A 19 -16.86 2.23 -7.32
C VAL A 19 -17.24 0.81 -7.77
N GLU A 20 -17.31 0.63 -9.09
CA GLU A 20 -17.66 -0.64 -9.73
C GLU A 20 -16.55 -1.71 -9.58
N ASP A 21 -15.32 -1.26 -9.31
CA ASP A 21 -14.11 -2.10 -9.30
C ASP A 21 -13.25 -1.92 -8.03
N TRP A 22 -12.01 -2.41 -8.04
CA TRP A 22 -11.05 -2.18 -6.96
C TRP A 22 -9.92 -1.24 -7.39
N ALA A 23 -9.31 -0.55 -6.43
CA ALA A 23 -8.21 0.37 -6.61
C ALA A 23 -7.16 0.21 -5.50
N LEU A 24 -5.89 0.40 -5.88
CA LEU A 24 -4.75 0.49 -4.96
C LEU A 24 -4.16 1.90 -5.05
N GLY A 25 -4.24 2.63 -3.94
CA GLY A 25 -3.51 3.87 -3.72
C GLY A 25 -2.14 3.58 -3.10
N PHE A 26 -1.12 4.34 -3.53
CA PHE A 26 0.21 4.34 -2.93
C PHE A 26 0.66 5.77 -2.64
N ALA A 27 1.22 5.97 -1.44
CA ALA A 27 1.84 7.22 -1.05
C ALA A 27 3.20 6.98 -0.38
N ARG A 28 4.17 7.84 -0.74
CA ARG A 28 5.44 7.96 -0.03
C ARG A 28 5.45 9.25 0.78
N VAL A 29 5.54 9.10 2.11
CA VAL A 29 5.62 10.22 3.05
C VAL A 29 7.08 10.50 3.38
N ARG A 30 7.63 11.61 2.88
CA ARG A 30 9.07 11.92 3.01
C ARG A 30 9.51 12.16 4.45
N ARG A 31 8.69 12.85 5.25
CA ARG A 31 8.98 13.17 6.66
C ARG A 31 8.61 12.06 7.64
N GLY A 32 7.99 10.99 7.13
CA GLY A 32 7.34 9.99 7.99
C GLY A 32 6.00 10.48 8.52
N LEU A 33 5.12 9.52 8.77
CA LEU A 33 3.85 9.69 9.46
C LEU A 33 4.01 9.08 10.86
N GLU A 34 3.60 9.80 11.90
CA GLU A 34 3.46 9.21 13.22
C GLU A 34 2.37 8.14 13.18
N TRP A 35 2.75 6.92 13.52
CA TRP A 35 1.91 5.75 13.49
C TRP A 35 2.40 4.78 14.55
N ASP A 36 1.49 3.94 15.05
CA ASP A 36 1.84 2.87 15.99
C ASP A 36 2.50 1.70 15.25
N SER A 37 3.71 1.95 14.73
CA SER A 37 4.49 0.95 14.02
C SER A 37 5.18 0.04 15.04
N MET A 38 5.25 -1.26 14.72
CA MET A 38 5.86 -2.25 15.61
C MET A 38 7.35 -2.00 15.89
N ASP A 39 8.03 -1.21 15.06
CA ASP A 39 9.43 -0.82 15.25
C ASP A 39 9.60 0.59 15.81
N GLY A 40 8.51 1.29 16.15
CA GLY A 40 8.51 2.65 16.68
C GLY A 40 9.04 3.70 15.71
N GLN A 41 9.28 3.33 14.45
CA GLN A 41 9.79 4.23 13.42
C GLN A 41 8.63 4.90 12.66
N PRO A 42 8.80 6.15 12.18
CA PRO A 42 7.78 6.81 11.38
C PRO A 42 7.48 6.07 10.07
N VAL A 43 6.20 5.90 9.74
CA VAL A 43 5.75 5.24 8.51
C VAL A 43 6.05 6.11 7.30
N ARG A 44 6.79 5.58 6.33
CA ARG A 44 7.13 6.32 5.09
C ARG A 44 6.43 5.78 3.84
N LEU A 45 5.92 4.56 3.88
CA LEU A 45 5.22 3.93 2.77
C LEU A 45 3.79 3.62 3.21
N VAL A 46 2.82 4.09 2.44
CA VAL A 46 1.40 3.89 2.72
C VAL A 46 0.74 3.27 1.50
N PHE A 47 0.04 2.17 1.71
CA PHE A 47 -0.78 1.52 0.69
C PHE A 47 -2.24 1.55 1.16
N MET A 48 -3.13 1.95 0.26
CA MET A 48 -4.56 2.05 0.52
C MET A 48 -5.31 1.18 -0.48
N LEU A 49 -6.14 0.28 0.03
CA LEU A 49 -6.94 -0.61 -0.79
C LEU A 49 -8.41 -0.21 -0.69
N LEU A 50 -9.02 0.04 -1.84
CA LEU A 50 -10.44 0.39 -1.98
C LEU A 50 -11.09 -0.61 -2.92
N ALA A 51 -12.18 -1.26 -2.52
CA ALA A 51 -13.04 -1.98 -3.46
C ALA A 51 -14.40 -2.30 -2.85
N ASN A 52 -15.28 -2.77 -3.72
CA ASN A 52 -16.54 -3.42 -3.36
C ASN A 52 -16.32 -4.78 -2.66
N GLN A 53 -17.23 -5.18 -1.77
CA GLN A 53 -17.19 -6.43 -0.97
C GLN A 53 -17.05 -7.70 -1.82
N ARG A 54 -17.48 -7.66 -3.09
CA ARG A 54 -17.34 -8.78 -4.04
C ARG A 54 -15.87 -9.23 -4.24
N TYR A 55 -14.90 -8.38 -3.93
CA TYR A 55 -13.47 -8.65 -4.13
C TYR A 55 -12.71 -9.11 -2.87
N ALA A 56 -13.41 -9.47 -1.79
CA ALA A 56 -12.81 -9.83 -0.48
C ALA A 56 -11.60 -10.77 -0.57
N LEU A 57 -11.69 -11.87 -1.32
CA LEU A 57 -10.59 -12.85 -1.47
C LEU A 57 -9.41 -12.29 -2.26
N THR A 58 -9.67 -11.45 -3.26
CA THR A 58 -8.64 -10.78 -4.06
C THR A 58 -7.80 -9.84 -3.20
N PHE A 59 -8.39 -9.17 -2.20
CA PHE A 59 -7.64 -8.28 -1.30
C PHE A 59 -6.58 -9.01 -0.49
N VAL A 60 -6.90 -10.18 0.07
CA VAL A 60 -5.94 -10.92 0.89
C VAL A 60 -4.71 -11.31 0.05
N LYS A 61 -4.92 -11.67 -1.22
CA LYS A 61 -3.84 -11.88 -2.19
C LYS A 61 -3.02 -10.60 -2.43
N VAL A 62 -3.67 -9.47 -2.71
CA VAL A 62 -2.98 -8.20 -2.99
C VAL A 62 -2.19 -7.71 -1.77
N ILE A 63 -2.76 -7.79 -0.57
CA ILE A 63 -2.07 -7.47 0.69
C ILE A 63 -0.82 -8.36 0.85
N SER A 64 -0.96 -9.67 0.61
CA SER A 64 0.17 -10.60 0.71
C SER A 64 1.29 -10.26 -0.29
N GLN A 65 0.93 -9.83 -1.50
CA GLN A 65 1.88 -9.37 -2.53
C GLN A 65 2.58 -8.08 -2.10
N ILE A 66 1.84 -7.07 -1.61
CA ILE A 66 2.40 -5.82 -1.09
C ILE A 66 3.38 -6.11 0.05
N VAL A 67 2.98 -6.94 1.02
CA VAL A 67 3.83 -7.29 2.16
C VAL A 67 5.12 -7.96 1.69
N ARG A 68 5.03 -8.91 0.76
CA ARG A 68 6.22 -9.59 0.19
C ARG A 68 7.12 -8.60 -0.55
N PHE A 69 6.53 -7.73 -1.35
CA PHE A 69 7.22 -6.71 -2.13
C PHE A 69 7.98 -5.71 -1.24
N VAL A 70 7.36 -5.24 -0.15
CA VAL A 70 7.96 -4.27 0.78
C VAL A 70 8.98 -4.93 1.72
N LYS A 71 8.83 -6.22 2.01
CA LYS A 71 9.83 -6.98 2.77
C LYS A 71 11.15 -7.10 2.01
N ASP A 72 11.09 -7.21 0.69
CA ASP A 72 12.28 -7.17 -0.16
C ASP A 72 13.00 -5.80 -0.03
N GLY A 73 14.28 -5.85 0.32
CA GLY A 73 15.07 -4.65 0.60
C GLY A 73 15.28 -3.76 -0.62
N GLN A 74 15.45 -4.36 -1.82
CA GLN A 74 15.70 -3.63 -3.06
C GLN A 74 14.44 -2.90 -3.53
N ASN A 75 13.30 -3.58 -3.50
CA ASN A 75 12.00 -3.00 -3.82
C ASN A 75 11.62 -1.89 -2.83
N ARG A 76 11.85 -2.10 -1.54
CA ARG A 76 11.63 -1.07 -0.51
C ARG A 76 12.49 0.16 -0.74
N LEU A 77 13.79 -0.03 -1.01
CA LEU A 77 14.71 1.08 -1.29
C LEU A 77 14.27 1.83 -2.55
N ALA A 78 13.91 1.10 -3.62
CA ALA A 78 13.40 1.69 -4.84
C ALA A 78 12.13 2.52 -4.60
N LEU A 79 11.17 2.07 -3.78
CA LEU A 79 10.00 2.86 -3.41
C LEU A 79 10.40 4.13 -2.63
N LEU A 80 11.36 4.03 -1.71
CA LEU A 80 11.78 5.14 -0.87
C LEU A 80 12.58 6.22 -1.61
N GLU A 81 13.37 5.85 -2.59
CA GLU A 81 14.37 6.74 -3.21
C GLU A 81 14.00 7.18 -4.63
N SER A 82 13.18 6.41 -5.36
CA SER A 82 12.90 6.71 -6.77
C SER A 82 12.20 8.06 -6.96
N PRO A 83 12.49 8.79 -8.06
CA PRO A 83 11.71 9.94 -8.48
C PRO A 83 10.21 9.61 -8.65
N ARG A 84 9.34 10.62 -8.49
CA ARG A 84 7.87 10.43 -8.49
C ARG A 84 7.38 9.76 -9.78
N ASP A 85 7.90 10.20 -10.92
CA ASP A 85 7.63 9.69 -12.27
C ASP A 85 8.11 8.24 -12.47
N GLN A 86 9.02 7.74 -11.64
CA GLN A 86 9.51 6.37 -11.68
C GLN A 86 8.79 5.43 -10.72
N LEU A 87 8.04 5.94 -9.74
CA LEU A 87 7.35 5.11 -8.74
C LEU A 87 6.37 4.13 -9.39
N VAL A 88 5.68 4.55 -10.46
CA VAL A 88 4.78 3.67 -11.20
C VAL A 88 5.53 2.48 -11.81
N LYS A 89 6.77 2.67 -12.29
CA LYS A 89 7.59 1.57 -12.83
C LYS A 89 8.02 0.59 -11.75
N VAL A 90 8.33 1.09 -10.55
CA VAL A 90 8.65 0.23 -9.39
C VAL A 90 7.42 -0.57 -8.97
N LEU A 91 6.25 0.06 -8.86
CA LEU A 91 5.00 -0.59 -8.48
C LEU A 91 4.52 -1.63 -9.50
N LYS A 92 4.86 -1.51 -10.78
CA LYS A 92 4.57 -2.54 -11.80
C LYS A 92 5.24 -3.89 -11.55
N ARG A 93 6.25 -3.96 -10.67
CA ARG A 93 6.88 -5.21 -10.24
C ARG A 93 6.06 -5.95 -9.17
N LEU A 94 4.96 -5.36 -8.72
CA LEU A 94 4.07 -5.98 -7.76
C LEU A 94 3.24 -7.05 -8.48
N GLY A 95 3.47 -8.32 -8.16
CA GLY A 95 2.74 -9.46 -8.74
C GLY A 95 3.49 -10.26 -9.81
N THR A 96 4.70 -9.86 -10.21
CA THR A 96 5.72 -10.78 -10.74
C THR A 96 6.25 -11.69 -9.64
#